data_AF-A0A8B5XNU6-F1
#
_entry.id   AF-A0A8B5XNU6-F1
#
_cell.length_a   1.000
_cell.length_b   1.000
_cell.length_c   1.000
_cell.angle_alpha   90.00
_cell.angle_beta   90.00
_cell.angle_gamma   90.00
#
_symmetry.space_group_name_H-M   'P 1'
#
loop_
_entity.id
_entity.type
_entity.pdbx_description
1 polymer ?
#
loop_
_entity_poly.entity_id
_entity_poly.type
_entity_poly.pdbx_seq_one_letter_code
_entity_poly.pdbx_strand_id
1 'polypeptide(L)'
;FTTASMVCVTGLFTQPVATTYNVWGQLICMFLIQIGGLGLMTFIGVFYIQGKQKLSLRSRETIQESFSYGETRSLKAFMRSIFLTTFLVEGLGAFLLSFRFIPEFGWGRGMFTSIFLAISAFCNAGFDNFGSSSLVAFQTDPLINLVIAGLIITGGLGFMVWFDLATQFDKKKKRRLRFHTKLVLFLTAGILLFGTVSTLFTEWHNPGTIGNLSVPEKVLVSFFQTVSMRTAGFASIDYTQARPVTLFIYILQMFLGGAPGGTAGGLKITTFFVLLVFARSELLGLPHANVAQRTIEARTVQK
;
A
#
# COMPACT_ATOMS: atom_id res chain seq x y z
N PHE A 1 -8.96 -21.05 1.81
CA PHE A 1 -9.29 -19.61 1.86
C PHE A 1 -8.08 -18.77 2.24
N THR A 2 -7.49 -18.94 3.43
CA THR A 2 -6.37 -18.11 3.95
C THR A 2 -5.20 -17.97 2.98
N THR A 3 -4.76 -19.05 2.33
CA THR A 3 -3.71 -19.01 1.29
C THR A 3 -4.04 -18.07 0.14
N ALA A 4 -5.30 -18.10 -0.34
CA ALA A 4 -5.73 -17.21 -1.41
C ALA A 4 -5.74 -15.75 -0.93
N SER A 5 -6.17 -15.49 0.30
CA SER A 5 -6.13 -14.14 0.87
C SER A 5 -4.70 -13.62 1.05
N MET A 6 -3.73 -14.47 1.41
CA MET A 6 -2.32 -14.07 1.51
C MET A 6 -1.70 -13.76 0.15
N VAL A 7 -1.95 -14.60 -0.86
CA VAL A 7 -1.43 -14.38 -2.23
C VAL A 7 -2.12 -13.19 -2.91
N CYS A 8 -3.41 -12.98 -2.65
CA CYS A 8 -4.14 -11.81 -3.13
C CYS A 8 -3.95 -10.58 -2.24
N VAL A 9 -3.25 -10.72 -1.11
CA VAL A 9 -2.89 -9.63 -0.22
C VAL A 9 -4.12 -8.89 0.31
N THR A 10 -5.18 -9.63 0.66
CA THR A 10 -6.49 -9.06 1.05
C THR A 10 -6.72 -8.92 2.55
N GLY A 11 -5.96 -9.64 3.39
CA GLY A 11 -6.03 -9.53 4.85
C GLY A 11 -7.24 -10.18 5.52
N LEU A 12 -7.98 -11.03 4.82
CA LEU A 12 -9.12 -11.76 5.37
C LEU A 12 -8.71 -13.17 5.80
N PHE A 13 -9.13 -13.57 6.99
CA PHE A 13 -8.88 -14.91 7.50
C PHE A 13 -10.13 -15.47 8.18
N THR A 14 -10.29 -16.78 8.13
CA THR A 14 -11.32 -17.51 8.88
C THR A 14 -10.88 -17.84 10.31
N GLN A 15 -9.57 -17.96 10.51
CA GLN A 15 -8.94 -18.21 11.81
C GLN A 15 -7.66 -17.35 11.92
N PRO A 16 -7.38 -16.72 13.08
CA PRO A 16 -6.20 -15.86 13.22
C PRO A 16 -4.89 -16.58 12.94
N VAL A 17 -3.97 -15.90 12.26
CA VAL A 17 -2.67 -16.48 11.87
C VAL A 17 -1.85 -16.89 13.10
N ALA A 18 -1.87 -16.04 14.14
CA ALA A 18 -1.13 -16.24 15.39
C ALA A 18 -1.53 -17.51 16.15
N THR A 19 -2.82 -17.88 16.11
CA THR A 19 -3.36 -19.03 16.84
C THR A 19 -3.34 -20.32 16.02
N THR A 20 -3.42 -20.20 14.69
CA THR A 20 -3.55 -21.35 13.78
C THR A 20 -2.19 -21.92 13.38
N TYR A 21 -1.20 -21.06 13.15
CA TYR A 21 0.07 -21.46 12.55
C TYR A 21 1.24 -21.31 13.52
N ASN A 22 2.07 -22.36 13.56
CA ASN A 22 3.38 -22.28 14.20
C ASN A 22 4.34 -21.37 13.41
N VAL A 23 5.56 -21.18 13.92
CA VAL A 23 6.57 -20.30 13.30
C VAL A 23 6.84 -20.66 11.83
N TRP A 24 6.89 -21.95 11.50
CA TRP A 24 7.07 -22.41 10.11
C TRP A 24 5.90 -22.04 9.21
N GLY A 25 4.66 -22.18 9.71
CA GLY A 25 3.48 -21.73 8.98
C GLY A 25 3.48 -20.22 8.77
N GLN A 26 3.86 -19.44 9.79
CA GLN A 26 3.96 -17.98 9.68
C GLN A 26 5.07 -17.54 8.72
N LEU A 27 6.18 -18.28 8.61
CA LEU A 27 7.20 -18.07 7.56
C LEU A 27 6.60 -18.26 6.16
N ILE A 28 5.84 -19.34 5.94
CA ILE A 28 5.15 -19.58 4.67
C ILE A 28 4.17 -18.45 4.36
N CYS A 29 3.44 -17.95 5.37
CA CYS A 29 2.54 -16.81 5.23
C CYS A 29 3.29 -15.57 4.69
N MET A 30 4.45 -15.23 5.27
CA MET A 30 5.28 -14.12 4.79
C MET A 30 5.71 -14.31 3.33
N PHE A 31 6.10 -15.53 2.93
CA PHE A 31 6.46 -15.80 1.53
C PHE A 31 5.27 -15.61 0.58
N LEU A 32 4.08 -16.08 0.95
CA LEU A 32 2.88 -15.91 0.13
C LEU A 32 2.50 -14.43 -0.01
N ILE A 33 2.58 -13.68 1.08
CA ILE A 33 2.37 -12.23 1.09
C ILE A 33 3.37 -11.54 0.17
N GLN A 34 4.66 -11.90 0.24
CA GLN A 34 5.70 -11.29 -0.61
C GLN A 34 5.45 -11.54 -2.10
N ILE A 35 5.07 -12.78 -2.45
CA ILE A 35 4.77 -13.16 -3.84
C ILE A 35 3.57 -12.37 -4.36
N GLY A 36 2.55 -12.22 -3.54
CA GLY A 36 1.37 -11.43 -3.84
C GLY A 36 1.68 -9.94 -4.01
N GLY A 37 2.33 -9.34 -3.01
CA GLY A 37 2.53 -7.89 -2.93
C GLY A 37 3.44 -7.36 -4.05
N LEU A 38 4.53 -8.07 -4.34
CA LEU A 38 5.41 -7.71 -5.45
C LEU A 38 4.84 -8.04 -6.82
N GLY A 39 3.76 -8.81 -6.87
CA GLY A 39 3.16 -9.35 -8.08
C GLY A 39 3.91 -10.57 -8.62
N LEU A 40 3.15 -11.60 -8.97
CA LEU A 40 3.67 -12.85 -9.53
C LEU A 40 4.58 -12.63 -10.74
N MET A 41 4.25 -11.64 -11.57
CA MET A 41 5.02 -11.30 -12.77
C MET A 41 6.43 -10.78 -12.46
N THR A 42 6.64 -10.19 -11.27
CA THR A 42 7.96 -9.75 -10.83
C THR A 42 8.85 -10.95 -10.49
N PHE A 43 8.30 -11.97 -9.84
CA PHE A 43 9.04 -13.19 -9.56
C PHE A 43 9.37 -13.96 -10.84
N ILE A 44 8.39 -14.15 -11.74
CA ILE A 44 8.59 -14.81 -13.03
C ILE A 44 9.68 -14.08 -13.84
N GLY A 45 9.63 -12.74 -13.91
CA GLY A 45 10.62 -11.96 -14.66
C GLY A 45 12.05 -12.15 -14.14
N VAL A 46 12.26 -12.30 -12.83
CA VAL A 46 13.60 -12.54 -12.28
C VAL A 46 14.12 -13.94 -12.62
N PHE A 47 13.29 -14.99 -12.52
CA PHE A 47 13.72 -16.34 -12.89
C PHE A 47 14.15 -16.43 -14.36
N TYR A 48 13.40 -15.81 -15.28
CA TYR A 48 13.77 -15.75 -16.70
C TYR A 48 15.09 -15.00 -16.93
N ILE A 49 15.27 -13.85 -16.27
CA ILE A 49 16.49 -13.03 -16.40
C ILE A 49 17.71 -13.77 -15.84
N GLN A 50 17.57 -14.48 -14.71
CA GLN A 50 18.66 -15.20 -14.05
C GLN A 50 19.02 -16.49 -14.82
N GLY A 51 18.02 -17.17 -15.39
CA GLY A 51 18.22 -18.33 -16.27
C GLY A 51 18.80 -17.99 -17.65
N LYS A 52 19.12 -16.70 -17.93
CA LYS A 52 19.56 -16.19 -19.24
C LYS A 52 18.60 -16.53 -20.39
N GLN A 53 17.35 -16.87 -20.08
CA GLN A 53 16.34 -17.16 -21.07
C GLN A 53 15.77 -15.86 -21.62
N LYS A 54 15.53 -15.80 -22.93
CA LYS A 54 14.88 -14.64 -23.54
C LYS A 54 13.42 -14.64 -23.10
N LEU A 55 12.96 -13.55 -22.47
CA LEU A 55 11.52 -13.35 -22.27
C LEU A 55 10.83 -13.26 -23.64
N SER A 56 9.69 -13.94 -23.78
CA SER A 56 8.82 -13.71 -24.92
C SER A 56 8.34 -12.24 -24.95
N LEU A 57 8.07 -11.70 -26.14
CA LEU A 57 7.53 -10.35 -26.28
C LEU A 57 6.22 -10.18 -25.48
N ARG A 58 5.36 -11.20 -25.49
CA ARG A 58 4.09 -11.23 -24.75
C ARG A 58 4.30 -11.12 -23.24
N SER A 59 5.24 -11.89 -22.67
CA SER A 59 5.57 -11.80 -21.23
C SER A 59 6.13 -10.42 -20.85
N ARG A 60 6.90 -9.80 -21.76
CA ARG A 60 7.46 -8.47 -21.57
C ARG A 60 6.38 -7.39 -21.61
N GLU A 61 5.45 -7.47 -22.57
CA GLU A 61 4.28 -6.59 -22.64
C GLU A 61 3.42 -6.70 -21.39
N THR A 62 3.14 -7.92 -20.90
CA THR A 62 2.33 -8.08 -19.69
C THR A 62 2.99 -7.48 -18.44
N ILE A 63 4.31 -7.60 -18.30
CA ILE A 63 5.03 -6.92 -17.20
C ILE A 63 4.98 -5.40 -17.38
N GLN A 64 5.12 -4.92 -18.61
CA GLN A 64 5.04 -3.49 -18.90
C GLN A 64 3.66 -2.92 -18.55
N GLU A 65 2.59 -3.62 -18.91
CA GLU A 65 1.23 -3.21 -18.55
C GLU A 65 0.97 -3.27 -17.05
N SER A 66 1.39 -4.35 -16.37
CA SER A 66 1.16 -4.55 -14.93
C SER A 66 1.78 -3.43 -14.08
N PHE A 67 2.93 -2.90 -14.50
CA PHE A 67 3.64 -1.84 -13.79
C PHE A 67 3.54 -0.46 -14.44
N SER A 68 2.73 -0.29 -15.49
CA SER A 68 2.66 0.95 -16.29
C SER A 68 4.05 1.43 -16.76
N TYR A 69 4.91 0.49 -17.14
CA TYR A 69 6.30 0.74 -17.49
C TYR A 69 6.45 1.22 -18.95
N GLY A 70 7.04 2.39 -19.16
CA GLY A 70 7.31 2.93 -20.50
C GLY A 70 8.49 2.26 -21.22
N GLU A 71 8.42 2.19 -22.55
CA GLU A 71 9.29 1.42 -23.48
C GLU A 71 10.81 1.68 -23.38
N THR A 72 11.25 2.78 -22.76
CA THR A 72 12.62 3.30 -22.89
C THR A 72 13.64 2.80 -21.87
N ARG A 73 13.27 1.88 -20.97
CA ARG A 73 14.18 1.41 -19.90
C ARG A 73 14.41 -0.11 -19.93
N SER A 74 15.54 -0.52 -19.34
CA SER A 74 15.89 -1.93 -19.17
C SER A 74 15.00 -2.58 -18.11
N LEU A 75 14.16 -3.52 -18.55
CA LEU A 75 13.29 -4.32 -17.69
C LEU A 75 14.07 -4.92 -16.51
N LYS A 76 15.27 -5.44 -16.78
CA LYS A 76 16.15 -6.02 -15.76
C LYS A 76 16.52 -5.05 -14.64
N ALA A 77 16.83 -3.79 -14.99
CA ALA A 77 17.16 -2.76 -14.01
C ALA A 77 15.94 -2.39 -13.16
N PHE A 78 14.75 -2.34 -13.77
CA PHE A 78 13.50 -2.08 -13.07
C PHE A 78 13.17 -3.18 -12.06
N MET A 79 13.24 -4.44 -12.50
CA MET A 79 12.98 -5.61 -11.65
C MET A 79 13.94 -5.68 -10.47
N ARG A 80 15.25 -5.45 -10.71
CA ARG A 80 16.24 -5.37 -9.62
C ARG A 80 15.93 -4.24 -8.64
N SER A 81 15.46 -3.10 -9.14
CA SER A 81 15.06 -1.98 -8.29
C SER A 81 13.87 -2.33 -7.40
N ILE A 82 12.87 -3.07 -7.91
CA ILE A 82 11.71 -3.50 -7.12
C ILE A 82 12.15 -4.29 -5.88
N PHE A 83 12.93 -5.36 -6.08
CA PHE A 83 13.42 -6.18 -4.98
C PHE A 83 14.30 -5.40 -4.01
N LEU A 84 15.24 -4.60 -4.53
CA LEU A 84 16.17 -3.85 -3.70
C LEU A 84 15.46 -2.78 -2.86
N THR A 85 14.53 -2.02 -3.46
CA THR A 85 13.73 -1.06 -2.72
C THR A 85 12.84 -1.74 -1.68
N THR A 86 12.22 -2.87 -2.04
CA THR A 86 11.33 -3.61 -1.12
C THR A 86 12.07 -4.11 0.10
N PHE A 87 13.14 -4.89 -0.09
CA PHE A 87 13.89 -5.44 1.06
C PHE A 87 14.57 -4.35 1.90
N LEU A 88 14.97 -3.23 1.30
CA LEU A 88 15.50 -2.09 2.07
C LEU A 88 14.42 -1.43 2.93
N VAL A 89 13.23 -1.19 2.37
CA VAL A 89 12.14 -0.53 3.09
C VAL A 89 11.56 -1.46 4.17
N GLU A 90 11.34 -2.73 3.85
CA GLU A 90 10.94 -3.76 4.82
C GLU A 90 11.98 -3.94 5.92
N GLY A 91 13.27 -4.01 5.56
CA GLY A 91 14.36 -4.12 6.52
C GLY A 91 14.45 -2.93 7.47
N LEU A 92 14.31 -1.71 6.94
CA LEU A 92 14.25 -0.48 7.74
C LEU A 92 13.02 -0.49 8.66
N GLY A 93 11.85 -0.86 8.13
CA GLY A 93 10.61 -0.96 8.90
C GLY A 93 10.71 -1.97 10.04
N ALA A 94 11.22 -3.17 9.74
CA ALA A 94 11.45 -4.22 10.74
C ALA A 94 12.45 -3.78 11.80
N PHE A 95 13.54 -3.10 11.40
CA PHE A 95 14.50 -2.54 12.34
C PHE A 95 13.86 -1.50 13.28
N LEU A 96 13.05 -0.58 12.75
CA LEU A 96 12.38 0.43 13.58
C LEU A 96 11.33 -0.20 14.53
N LEU A 97 10.55 -1.15 14.04
CA LEU A 97 9.58 -1.88 14.87
C LEU A 97 10.26 -2.72 15.97
N SER A 98 11.48 -3.20 15.70
CA SER A 98 12.23 -4.02 16.66
C SER A 98 12.55 -3.28 17.96
N PHE A 99 12.71 -1.95 17.93
CA PHE A 99 12.91 -1.15 19.14
C PHE A 99 11.74 -1.23 20.11
N ARG A 100 10.51 -1.45 19.61
CA ARG A 100 9.33 -1.58 20.45
C ARG A 100 9.03 -3.03 20.82
N PHE A 101 9.19 -3.96 19.88
CA PHE A 101 8.79 -5.36 20.07
C PHE A 101 9.85 -6.24 20.72
N ILE A 102 11.15 -5.96 20.59
CA ILE A 102 12.19 -6.74 21.29
C ILE A 102 12.09 -6.57 22.81
N PRO A 103 11.91 -5.36 23.38
CA PRO A 103 11.74 -5.20 24.82
C PRO A 103 10.48 -5.90 25.37
N GLU A 104 9.40 -5.96 24.58
CA GLU A 104 8.12 -6.51 25.02
C GLU A 104 8.03 -8.03 24.89
N PHE A 105 8.53 -8.59 23.78
CA PHE A 105 8.39 -10.02 23.46
C PHE A 105 9.71 -10.81 23.53
N GLY A 106 10.82 -10.14 23.86
CA GLY A 106 12.17 -10.70 23.81
C GLY A 106 12.74 -10.75 22.39
N TRP A 107 14.03 -11.08 22.28
CA TRP A 107 14.79 -11.01 21.02
C TRP A 107 14.19 -11.86 19.89
N GLY A 108 13.92 -13.15 20.14
CA GLY A 108 13.44 -14.06 19.09
C GLY A 108 12.06 -13.69 18.56
N ARG A 109 11.06 -13.58 19.46
CA ARG A 109 9.68 -13.29 19.08
C ARG A 109 9.49 -11.83 18.65
N GLY A 110 10.18 -10.88 19.29
CA GLY A 110 10.15 -9.47 18.93
C GLY A 110 10.70 -9.20 17.53
N MET A 111 11.85 -9.79 17.19
CA MET A 111 12.43 -9.66 15.84
C MET A 111 11.53 -10.31 14.79
N PHE A 112 11.03 -11.52 15.07
CA PHE A 112 10.12 -12.22 14.16
C PHE A 112 8.84 -11.41 13.87
N THR A 113 8.23 -10.86 14.92
CA THR A 113 7.03 -10.00 14.82
C THR A 113 7.31 -8.75 14.01
N SER A 114 8.47 -8.12 14.24
CA SER A 114 8.87 -6.90 13.52
C SER A 114 9.03 -7.15 12.02
N ILE A 115 9.65 -8.28 11.64
CA ILE A 115 9.80 -8.69 10.24
C ILE A 115 8.43 -9.01 9.63
N PHE A 116 7.61 -9.77 10.33
CA PHE A 116 6.28 -10.18 9.85
C PHE A 116 5.40 -8.97 9.54
N LEU A 117 5.30 -8.03 10.48
CA LEU A 117 4.53 -6.80 10.29
C LEU A 117 5.13 -5.92 9.21
N ALA A 118 6.46 -5.85 9.09
CA ALA A 118 7.09 -5.02 8.07
C ALA A 118 6.75 -5.50 6.65
N ILE A 119 6.87 -6.82 6.41
CA ILE A 119 6.50 -7.46 5.14
C ILE A 119 5.00 -7.28 4.86
N SER A 120 4.16 -7.58 5.86
CA SER A 120 2.71 -7.45 5.72
C SER A 120 2.29 -6.01 5.44
N ALA A 121 2.88 -5.03 6.13
CA ALA A 121 2.57 -3.61 5.94
C ALA A 121 3.05 -3.06 4.61
N PHE A 122 4.27 -3.38 4.17
CA PHE A 122 4.76 -2.93 2.87
C PHE A 122 3.94 -3.55 1.71
N CYS A 123 3.61 -4.84 1.84
CA CYS A 123 2.77 -5.51 0.86
C CYS A 123 1.30 -5.06 0.92
N ASN A 124 0.85 -4.34 1.95
CA ASN A 124 -0.56 -4.02 2.19
C ASN A 124 -1.43 -5.26 2.44
N ALA A 125 -0.89 -6.26 3.14
CA ALA A 125 -1.53 -7.56 3.31
C ALA A 125 -2.50 -7.64 4.48
N GLY A 126 -2.34 -6.81 5.51
CA GLY A 126 -3.23 -6.76 6.67
C GLY A 126 -3.19 -7.95 7.61
N PHE A 127 -2.25 -8.87 7.40
CA PHE A 127 -2.01 -9.96 8.32
C PHE A 127 -1.09 -9.50 9.45
N ASP A 128 -1.42 -9.89 10.67
CA ASP A 128 -0.57 -9.75 11.84
C ASP A 128 -0.42 -11.07 12.59
N ASN A 129 0.51 -11.09 13.55
CA ASN A 129 0.77 -12.23 14.41
C ASN A 129 0.35 -11.95 15.87
N PHE A 130 -0.59 -11.01 16.09
CA PHE A 130 -1.15 -10.67 17.40
C PHE A 130 -2.51 -11.33 17.67
N GLY A 131 -3.20 -11.81 16.64
CA GLY A 131 -4.44 -12.59 16.80
C GLY A 131 -5.65 -11.86 16.25
N SER A 132 -6.79 -11.94 16.94
CA SER A 132 -8.06 -11.37 16.46
C SER A 132 -8.16 -9.85 16.63
N SER A 133 -7.39 -9.25 17.53
CA SER A 133 -7.42 -7.81 17.83
C SER A 133 -6.45 -6.98 17.00
N SER A 134 -5.69 -7.59 16.09
CA SER A 134 -4.70 -6.92 15.25
C SER A 134 -3.81 -5.92 16.03
N LEU A 135 -3.74 -4.66 15.59
CA LEU A 135 -2.95 -3.59 16.19
C LEU A 135 -3.74 -2.74 17.21
N VAL A 136 -4.96 -3.14 17.60
CA VAL A 136 -5.78 -2.39 18.58
C VAL A 136 -5.04 -2.22 19.92
N ALA A 137 -4.27 -3.23 20.34
CA ALA A 137 -3.44 -3.14 21.55
C ALA A 137 -2.34 -2.05 21.48
N PHE A 138 -1.95 -1.65 20.26
CA PHE A 138 -0.91 -0.65 20.00
C PHE A 138 -1.47 0.64 19.39
N GLN A 139 -2.79 0.89 19.52
CA GLN A 139 -3.47 1.98 18.83
C GLN A 139 -2.88 3.37 19.14
N THR A 140 -2.33 3.59 20.33
CA THR A 140 -1.75 4.88 20.74
C THR A 140 -0.23 4.95 20.58
N ASP A 141 0.44 3.86 20.19
CA ASP A 141 1.91 3.83 20.06
C ASP A 141 2.34 4.57 18.78
N PRO A 142 2.99 5.74 18.88
CA PRO A 142 3.33 6.54 17.70
C PRO A 142 4.38 5.85 16.83
N LEU A 143 5.29 5.07 17.41
CA LEU A 143 6.35 4.41 16.66
C LEU A 143 5.74 3.33 15.77
N ILE A 144 4.89 2.47 16.32
CA ILE A 144 4.24 1.38 15.56
C ILE A 144 3.33 1.97 14.47
N ASN A 145 2.44 2.89 14.83
CA ASN A 145 1.48 3.45 13.88
C ASN A 145 2.17 4.20 12.74
N LEU A 146 3.17 5.04 13.02
CA LEU A 146 3.85 5.81 11.97
C LEU A 146 4.74 4.95 11.08
N VAL A 147 5.42 3.93 11.64
CA VAL A 147 6.25 3.03 10.84
C VAL A 147 5.37 2.17 9.92
N ILE A 148 4.31 1.56 10.45
CA ILE A 148 3.39 0.74 9.65
C ILE A 148 2.67 1.60 8.60
N ALA A 149 2.19 2.80 8.97
CA ALA A 149 1.59 3.73 8.01
C ALA A 149 2.58 4.13 6.91
N GLY A 150 3.84 4.39 7.28
CA GLY A 150 4.92 4.66 6.33
C GLY A 150 5.12 3.51 5.35
N LEU A 151 5.22 2.28 5.86
CA LEU A 151 5.35 1.08 5.02
C LEU A 151 4.17 0.92 4.05
N ILE A 152 2.94 1.08 4.53
CA ILE A 152 1.72 0.99 3.71
C ILE A 152 1.72 2.02 2.58
N ILE A 153 1.99 3.29 2.93
CA ILE A 153 2.06 4.38 1.94
C ILE A 153 3.16 4.09 0.93
N THR A 154 4.35 3.71 1.39
CA THR A 154 5.50 3.45 0.51
C THR A 154 5.24 2.30 -0.46
N GLY A 155 4.61 1.21 -0.01
CA GLY A 155 4.21 0.09 -0.86
C GLY A 155 3.06 0.44 -1.83
N GLY A 156 2.12 1.27 -1.38
CA GLY A 156 0.95 1.69 -2.16
C GLY A 156 1.21 2.71 -3.27
N LEU A 157 2.30 3.49 -3.21
CA LEU A 157 2.63 4.56 -4.16
C LEU A 157 3.08 4.08 -5.55
N GLY A 158 3.47 2.81 -5.69
CA GLY A 158 3.90 2.23 -6.95
C GLY A 158 5.40 2.36 -7.25
N PHE A 159 5.98 1.29 -7.80
CA PHE A 159 7.43 1.22 -8.03
C PHE A 159 7.95 2.25 -9.05
N MET A 160 7.09 2.74 -9.96
CA MET A 160 7.48 3.78 -10.91
C MET A 160 7.72 5.13 -10.22
N VAL A 161 6.95 5.45 -9.17
CA VAL A 161 7.12 6.66 -8.36
C VAL A 161 8.45 6.62 -7.62
N TRP A 162 8.78 5.48 -7.01
CA TRP A 162 10.07 5.26 -6.36
C TRP A 162 11.24 5.43 -7.30
N PHE A 163 11.15 4.88 -8.51
CA PHE A 163 12.20 5.02 -9.50
C PHE A 163 12.39 6.49 -9.92
N ASP A 164 11.29 7.23 -10.10
CA ASP A 164 11.34 8.66 -10.46
C ASP A 164 11.93 9.51 -9.33
N LEU A 165 11.56 9.22 -8.07
CA LEU A 165 12.13 9.85 -6.87
C LEU A 165 13.62 9.53 -6.71
N ALA A 166 14.04 8.28 -6.94
CA ALA A 166 15.45 7.88 -6.87
C ALA A 166 16.32 8.69 -7.84
N THR A 167 15.80 9.05 -9.02
CA THR A 167 16.53 9.91 -9.97
C THR A 167 16.71 11.36 -9.50
N GLN A 168 15.93 11.83 -8.53
CA GLN A 168 16.11 13.16 -7.91
C GLN A 168 17.27 13.20 -6.92
N PHE A 169 17.54 12.08 -6.25
CA PHE A 169 18.64 11.96 -5.29
C PHE A 169 20.01 11.90 -5.98
N ASP A 170 20.06 11.61 -7.29
CA ASP A 170 21.27 11.74 -8.09
C ASP A 170 21.57 13.22 -8.38
N LYS A 171 22.48 13.79 -7.58
CA LYS A 171 22.92 15.20 -7.66
C LYS A 171 23.36 15.63 -9.06
N LYS A 172 23.74 14.69 -9.94
CA LYS A 172 24.20 14.99 -11.31
C LYS A 172 23.06 15.21 -12.31
N LYS A 173 21.81 14.84 -11.99
CA LYS A 173 20.67 14.95 -12.91
C LYS A 173 19.37 15.30 -12.16
N LYS A 174 19.30 16.49 -11.55
CA LYS A 174 18.01 17.05 -11.07
C LYS A 174 17.07 17.24 -12.26
N ARG A 175 16.17 16.29 -12.47
CA ARG A 175 15.14 16.34 -13.51
C ARG A 175 13.82 16.79 -12.91
N ARG A 176 12.88 17.30 -13.70
CA ARG A 176 11.53 17.55 -13.19
C ARG A 176 10.83 16.20 -12.98
N LEU A 177 10.16 16.02 -11.84
CA LEU A 177 9.30 14.86 -11.58
C LEU A 177 8.27 14.69 -12.70
N ARG A 178 8.02 13.44 -13.10
CA ARG A 178 7.00 13.12 -14.10
C ARG A 178 5.62 13.54 -13.62
N PHE A 179 4.75 13.89 -14.56
CA PHE A 179 3.37 14.26 -14.28
C PHE A 179 2.64 13.16 -13.49
N HIS A 180 2.80 11.89 -13.89
CA HIS A 180 2.24 10.74 -13.19
C HIS A 180 2.65 10.69 -11.71
N THR A 181 3.94 10.86 -11.41
CA THR A 181 4.47 10.89 -10.03
C THR A 181 3.84 12.00 -9.20
N LYS A 182 3.78 13.23 -9.74
CA LYS A 182 3.16 14.37 -9.05
C LYS A 182 1.67 14.12 -8.78
N LEU A 183 0.96 13.58 -9.76
CA LEU A 183 -0.47 13.27 -9.65
C LEU A 183 -0.72 12.22 -8.56
N VAL A 184 0.04 11.11 -8.57
CA VAL A 184 -0.10 10.04 -7.57
C VAL A 184 0.16 10.55 -6.15
N LEU A 185 1.22 11.34 -5.96
CA LEU A 185 1.53 11.93 -4.65
C LEU A 185 0.45 12.90 -4.18
N PHE A 186 -0.03 13.78 -5.07
CA PHE A 186 -1.08 14.74 -4.76
C PHE A 186 -2.40 14.05 -4.39
N LEU A 187 -2.86 13.09 -5.21
CA LEU A 187 -4.09 12.34 -4.94
C LEU A 187 -3.98 11.52 -3.66
N THR A 188 -2.82 10.88 -3.41
CA THR A 188 -2.59 10.13 -2.17
C THR A 188 -2.66 11.03 -0.94
N ALA A 189 -2.00 12.19 -0.97
CA ALA A 189 -2.06 13.14 0.13
C ALA A 189 -3.49 13.67 0.34
N GLY A 190 -4.21 13.97 -0.74
CA GLY A 190 -5.60 14.44 -0.68
C GLY A 190 -6.55 13.42 -0.05
N ILE A 191 -6.47 12.14 -0.47
CA ILE A 191 -7.29 11.06 0.09
C ILE A 191 -6.97 10.83 1.57
N LEU A 192 -5.69 10.79 1.94
CA LEU A 192 -5.29 10.58 3.32
C LEU A 192 -5.70 11.75 4.22
N LEU A 193 -5.59 12.98 3.74
CA LEU A 193 -6.05 14.15 4.49
C LEU A 193 -7.58 14.12 4.67
N PHE A 194 -8.31 13.88 3.57
CA PHE A 194 -9.77 13.82 3.59
C PHE A 194 -10.29 12.73 4.53
N GLY A 195 -9.74 11.51 4.45
CA GLY A 195 -10.16 10.42 5.34
C GLY A 195 -9.81 10.71 6.80
N THR A 196 -8.61 11.23 7.09
CA THR A 196 -8.18 11.52 8.46
C THR A 196 -9.11 12.56 9.10
N VAL A 197 -9.39 13.65 8.36
CA VAL A 197 -10.27 14.72 8.82
C VAL A 197 -11.70 14.22 8.99
N SER A 198 -12.20 13.44 8.04
CA SER A 198 -13.57 12.89 8.10
C SER A 198 -13.75 11.93 9.27
N THR A 199 -12.79 11.04 9.52
CA THR A 199 -12.78 10.14 10.69
C THR A 199 -12.73 10.93 11.98
N LEU A 200 -11.87 11.94 12.07
CA LEU A 200 -11.80 12.80 13.25
C LEU A 200 -13.13 13.46 13.55
N PHE A 201 -13.80 14.05 12.54
CA PHE A 201 -15.09 14.71 12.74
C PHE A 201 -16.21 13.74 13.14
N THR A 202 -16.27 12.58 12.48
CA THR A 202 -17.35 11.60 12.69
C THR A 202 -17.21 10.86 14.02
N GLU A 203 -15.98 10.48 14.40
CA GLU A 203 -15.70 9.63 15.58
C GLU A 203 -15.23 10.42 16.82
N TRP A 204 -15.10 11.76 16.75
CA TRP A 204 -14.52 12.58 17.83
C TRP A 204 -15.07 12.30 19.23
N HIS A 205 -16.38 12.06 19.31
CA HIS A 205 -17.13 11.84 20.55
C HIS A 205 -17.60 10.38 20.71
N ASN A 206 -17.13 9.45 19.90
CA ASN A 206 -17.53 8.05 20.01
C ASN A 206 -16.70 7.33 21.07
N PRO A 207 -17.26 6.97 22.25
CA PRO A 207 -16.49 6.32 23.31
C PRO A 207 -16.05 4.90 22.94
N GLY A 208 -16.69 4.26 21.96
CA GLY A 208 -16.33 2.92 21.49
C GLY A 208 -15.09 2.87 20.58
N THR A 209 -14.59 4.03 20.13
CA THR A 209 -13.43 4.12 19.22
C THR A 209 -12.38 5.11 19.77
N ILE A 210 -12.33 6.33 19.25
CA ILE A 210 -11.30 7.34 19.57
C ILE A 210 -11.76 8.35 20.62
N GLY A 211 -13.03 8.35 21.03
CA GLY A 211 -13.63 9.41 21.84
C GLY A 211 -12.94 9.63 23.19
N ASN A 212 -12.46 8.54 23.79
CA ASN A 212 -11.80 8.53 25.10
C ASN A 212 -10.28 8.81 25.03
N LEU A 213 -9.72 8.96 23.83
CA LEU A 213 -8.29 9.21 23.64
C LEU A 213 -7.95 10.70 23.78
N SER A 214 -6.68 11.01 24.06
CA SER A 214 -6.20 12.39 24.02
C SER A 214 -6.19 12.95 22.59
N VAL A 215 -6.20 14.28 22.43
CA VAL A 215 -6.25 14.92 21.09
C VAL A 215 -5.13 14.44 20.15
N PRO A 216 -3.85 14.33 20.57
CA PRO A 216 -2.79 13.81 19.70
C PRO A 216 -3.03 12.35 19.28
N GLU A 217 -3.52 11.52 20.20
CA GLU A 217 -3.83 10.11 19.93
C GLU A 217 -5.02 9.96 18.98
N LYS A 218 -6.05 10.81 19.10
CA LYS A 218 -7.17 10.84 18.15
C LYS A 218 -6.67 11.08 16.73
N VAL A 219 -5.75 12.03 16.55
CA VAL A 219 -5.17 12.36 15.24
C VAL A 219 -4.35 11.18 14.72
N LEU A 220 -3.49 10.59 15.56
CA LEU A 220 -2.66 9.44 15.19
C LEU A 220 -3.52 8.24 14.75
N VAL A 221 -4.52 7.87 15.56
CA VAL A 221 -5.40 6.73 15.27
C VAL A 221 -6.23 6.99 14.02
N SER A 222 -6.80 8.19 13.86
CA SER A 222 -7.58 8.55 12.67
C SER A 222 -6.74 8.55 11.40
N PHE A 223 -5.49 9.02 11.49
CA PHE A 223 -4.55 8.96 10.38
C PHE A 223 -4.20 7.52 10.02
N PHE A 224 -3.84 6.70 11.02
CA PHE A 224 -3.51 5.30 10.80
C PHE A 224 -4.68 4.53 10.18
N GLN A 225 -5.89 4.75 10.68
CA GLN A 225 -7.11 4.15 10.17
C GLN A 225 -7.32 4.50 8.69
N THR A 226 -7.18 5.76 8.36
CA THR A 226 -7.25 6.22 6.97
C THR A 226 -6.19 5.56 6.11
N VAL A 227 -4.95 5.46 6.58
CA VAL A 227 -3.89 4.75 5.83
C VAL A 227 -4.23 3.27 5.65
N SER A 228 -4.74 2.62 6.69
CA SER A 228 -5.12 1.20 6.66
C SER A 228 -6.25 0.91 5.66
N MET A 229 -7.23 1.83 5.56
CA MET A 229 -8.33 1.73 4.61
C MET A 229 -7.90 1.86 3.15
N ARG A 230 -6.63 2.18 2.85
CA ARG A 230 -6.06 2.06 1.50
C ARG A 230 -5.50 0.67 1.24
N THR A 231 -6.39 -0.32 1.36
CA THR A 231 -6.15 -1.75 1.11
C THR A 231 -5.07 -2.40 1.96
N ALA A 232 -4.75 -1.88 3.14
CA ALA A 232 -3.73 -2.47 4.00
C ALA A 232 -4.30 -3.34 5.12
N GLY A 233 -5.56 -3.17 5.53
CA GLY A 233 -6.31 -4.18 6.29
C GLY A 233 -5.99 -4.32 7.78
N PHE A 234 -5.07 -3.53 8.34
CA PHE A 234 -4.84 -3.52 9.80
C PHE A 234 -5.97 -2.83 10.57
N ALA A 235 -6.27 -3.33 11.77
CA ALA A 235 -7.22 -2.69 12.67
C ALA A 235 -6.49 -2.05 13.86
N SER A 236 -6.70 -0.75 14.07
CA SER A 236 -6.34 -0.04 15.31
C SER A 236 -7.55 0.43 16.13
N ILE A 237 -8.76 0.31 15.59
CA ILE A 237 -10.03 0.50 16.33
C ILE A 237 -10.94 -0.69 16.07
N ASP A 238 -11.93 -0.88 16.93
CA ASP A 238 -13.01 -1.84 16.67
C ASP A 238 -14.02 -1.24 15.69
N TYR A 239 -14.04 -1.78 14.46
CA TYR A 239 -14.97 -1.35 13.42
C TYR A 239 -16.44 -1.68 13.74
N THR A 240 -16.73 -2.61 14.64
CA THR A 240 -18.11 -2.94 15.05
C THR A 240 -18.73 -1.82 15.88
N GLN A 241 -17.90 -0.98 16.50
CA GLN A 241 -18.31 0.16 17.32
C GLN A 241 -18.22 1.50 16.56
N ALA A 242 -17.70 1.49 15.33
CA ALA A 242 -17.61 2.68 14.49
C ALA A 242 -19.00 3.10 13.99
N ARG A 243 -19.21 4.41 13.81
CA ARG A 243 -20.49 4.93 13.32
C ARG A 243 -20.72 4.50 11.86
N PRO A 244 -21.97 4.26 11.45
CA PRO A 244 -22.29 3.87 10.07
C PRO A 244 -21.77 4.86 9.00
N VAL A 245 -21.78 6.16 9.31
CA VAL A 245 -21.25 7.20 8.41
C VAL A 245 -19.75 7.02 8.19
N THR A 246 -19.00 6.72 9.24
CA THR A 246 -17.55 6.45 9.18
C THR A 246 -17.27 5.20 8.36
N LEU A 247 -18.03 4.13 8.58
CA LEU A 247 -17.91 2.88 7.80
C LEU A 247 -18.19 3.11 6.31
N PHE A 248 -19.20 3.92 5.98
CA PHE A 248 -19.48 4.27 4.58
C PHE A 248 -18.30 5.01 3.92
N ILE A 249 -17.66 5.94 4.64
CA ILE A 249 -16.46 6.64 4.15
C ILE A 249 -15.31 5.66 3.95
N TYR A 250 -15.11 4.72 4.88
CA TYR A 250 -14.10 3.67 4.75
C TYR A 250 -14.33 2.77 3.53
N ILE A 251 -15.58 2.41 3.23
CA ILE A 251 -15.92 1.64 2.04
C ILE A 251 -15.52 2.40 0.76
N LEU A 252 -15.86 3.70 0.68
CA LEU A 252 -15.47 4.54 -0.47
C LEU A 252 -13.94 4.64 -0.60
N GLN A 253 -13.25 4.71 0.53
CA GLN A 253 -11.80 4.80 0.53
C GLN A 253 -11.11 3.48 0.17
N MET A 254 -11.62 2.34 0.64
CA MET A 254 -11.15 1.00 0.24
C MET A 254 -11.38 0.74 -1.24
N PHE A 255 -12.47 1.28 -1.80
CA PHE A 255 -12.71 1.24 -3.24
C PHE A 255 -11.63 2.02 -4.01
N LEU A 256 -11.26 3.20 -3.52
CA LEU A 256 -10.14 4.02 -4.03
C LEU A 256 -8.79 3.49 -3.52
N GLY A 257 -8.32 2.42 -4.16
CA GLY A 257 -7.15 1.68 -3.74
C GLY A 257 -5.81 2.37 -4.00
N GLY A 258 -4.80 1.61 -4.42
CA GLY A 258 -3.42 2.08 -4.59
C GLY A 258 -3.14 2.90 -5.85
N ALA A 259 -1.88 3.31 -6.00
CA ALA A 259 -1.37 3.75 -7.29
C ALA A 259 -1.07 2.54 -8.22
N PRO A 260 -1.01 2.75 -9.55
CA PRO A 260 -0.58 1.70 -10.47
C PRO A 260 0.83 1.20 -10.18
N GLY A 261 1.05 -0.10 -10.35
CA GLY A 261 2.35 -0.73 -10.09
C GLY A 261 2.79 -0.67 -8.62
N GLY A 262 1.87 -0.44 -7.67
CA GLY A 262 2.09 -0.62 -6.23
C GLY A 262 1.46 -1.91 -5.71
N THR A 263 1.70 -2.20 -4.44
CA THR A 263 1.24 -3.42 -3.76
C THR A 263 -0.25 -3.39 -3.42
N ALA A 264 -0.82 -2.19 -3.31
CA ALA A 264 -2.24 -1.97 -3.00
C ALA A 264 -3.19 -2.35 -4.16
N GLY A 265 -4.30 -3.01 -3.83
CA GLY A 265 -5.35 -3.43 -4.76
C GLY A 265 -6.35 -2.33 -5.12
N GLY A 266 -7.55 -2.71 -5.57
CA GLY A 266 -8.70 -1.82 -5.79
C GLY A 266 -8.68 -1.00 -7.08
N LEU A 267 -9.65 -0.07 -7.21
CA LEU A 267 -9.67 0.89 -8.32
C LEU A 267 -8.50 1.84 -8.15
N LYS A 268 -7.58 1.85 -9.12
CA LYS A 268 -6.38 2.69 -9.04
C LYS A 268 -6.78 4.16 -9.01
N ILE A 269 -6.14 4.94 -8.14
CA ILE A 269 -6.45 6.38 -7.96
C ILE A 269 -6.29 7.17 -9.26
N THR A 270 -5.38 6.76 -10.14
CA THR A 270 -5.19 7.40 -11.44
C THR A 270 -6.31 7.08 -12.42
N THR A 271 -6.87 5.87 -12.38
CA THR A 271 -8.02 5.48 -13.20
C THR A 271 -9.24 6.27 -12.78
N PHE A 272 -9.50 6.37 -11.48
CA PHE A 272 -10.58 7.20 -10.96
C PHE A 272 -10.44 8.67 -11.39
N PHE A 273 -9.22 9.22 -11.31
CA PHE A 273 -8.95 10.58 -11.77
C PHE A 273 -9.22 10.78 -13.27
N VAL A 274 -8.79 9.83 -14.12
CA VAL A 274 -9.06 9.88 -15.57
C VAL A 274 -10.56 9.87 -15.85
N LEU A 275 -11.32 9.01 -15.15
CA LEU A 275 -12.78 8.94 -15.29
C LEU A 275 -13.46 10.26 -14.89
N LEU A 276 -13.02 10.90 -13.80
CA LEU A 276 -13.55 12.20 -13.38
C LEU A 276 -13.27 13.30 -14.41
N VAL A 277 -12.06 13.34 -14.97
CA VAL A 277 -11.69 14.32 -16.00
C VAL A 277 -12.50 14.09 -17.26
N PHE A 278 -12.69 12.83 -17.66
CA PHE A 278 -13.51 12.48 -18.80
C PHE A 278 -14.96 12.88 -18.61
N ALA A 279 -15.58 12.53 -17.47
CA ALA A 279 -16.95 12.92 -17.15
C ALA A 279 -17.12 14.45 -17.17
N ARG A 280 -16.15 15.21 -16.64
CA ARG A 280 -16.13 16.67 -16.71
C ARG A 280 -16.07 17.18 -18.15
N SER A 281 -15.25 16.56 -19.00
CA SER A 281 -15.12 16.94 -20.41
C SER A 281 -16.44 16.78 -21.15
N GLU A 282 -17.12 15.65 -20.95
CA GLU A 282 -18.42 15.34 -21.55
C GLU A 282 -19.51 16.30 -21.06
N LEU A 283 -19.59 16.55 -19.74
CA LEU A 283 -20.56 17.49 -19.16
C LEU A 283 -20.38 18.93 -19.65
N LEU A 284 -19.15 19.33 -19.95
CA LEU A 284 -18.81 20.67 -20.45
C LEU A 284 -18.79 20.75 -21.99
N GLY A 285 -19.02 19.64 -22.70
CA GLY A 285 -18.94 19.58 -24.16
C GLY A 285 -17.55 19.89 -24.72
N LEU A 286 -16.49 19.63 -23.95
CA LEU A 286 -15.10 19.87 -24.39
C LEU A 286 -14.64 18.74 -25.31
N PRO A 287 -13.94 19.04 -26.43
CA PRO A 287 -13.55 18.03 -27.42
C PRO A 287 -12.54 17.01 -26.87
N HIS A 288 -11.80 17.37 -25.83
CA HIS A 288 -10.70 16.58 -25.28
C HIS A 288 -10.62 16.68 -23.75
N ALA A 289 -10.41 15.54 -23.10
CA ALA A 289 -10.14 15.44 -21.68
C ALA A 289 -8.73 16.00 -21.37
N ASN A 290 -8.67 17.25 -20.90
CA ASN A 290 -7.42 17.96 -20.66
C ASN A 290 -7.10 18.10 -19.16
N VAL A 291 -5.85 17.83 -18.79
CA VAL A 291 -5.32 18.02 -17.43
C VAL A 291 -3.96 18.69 -17.49
N ALA A 292 -3.78 19.79 -16.76
CA ALA A 292 -2.50 20.51 -16.65
C ALA A 292 -1.82 20.75 -18.01
N GLN A 293 -2.60 21.25 -18.99
CA GLN A 293 -2.19 21.50 -20.38
C GLN A 293 -1.77 20.24 -21.17
N ARG A 294 -2.22 19.05 -20.76
CA ARG A 294 -2.00 17.79 -21.48
C ARG A 294 -3.32 17.11 -21.77
N THR A 295 -3.47 16.63 -22.99
CA THR A 295 -4.63 15.85 -23.42
C THR A 295 -4.46 14.38 -23.07
N ILE A 296 -5.50 13.79 -22.49
CA ILE A 296 -5.57 12.35 -22.24
C ILE A 296 -6.05 11.68 -23.53
N GLU A 297 -5.28 10.72 -24.04
CA GLU A 297 -5.65 9.96 -25.23
C GLU A 297 -6.89 9.10 -24.99
N ALA A 298 -7.79 9.02 -25.99
CA ALA A 298 -9.01 8.23 -25.92
C ALA A 298 -8.75 6.75 -25.57
N ARG A 299 -7.65 6.18 -26.05
CA ARG A 299 -7.23 4.81 -25.75
C ARG A 299 -6.95 4.59 -24.25
N THR A 300 -6.51 5.62 -23.53
CA THR A 300 -6.29 5.55 -22.07
C THR A 300 -7.60 5.62 -21.31
N VAL A 301 -8.63 6.28 -21.85
CA VAL A 301 -9.96 6.37 -21.23
C VAL A 301 -10.75 5.08 -21.41
N GLN A 302 -10.58 4.40 -22.55
CA GLN A 302 -11.27 3.15 -22.87
C GLN A 302 -10.69 1.90 -22.17
N LYS A 303 -9.53 2.03 -21.51
CA LYS A 303 -8.81 0.95 -20.84
C LYS A 303 -9.14 0.88 -19.35
#